data_AF-G0MP53-F1
#
_entry.id   AF-G0MP53-F1
#
_cell.length_a   1.000
_cell.length_b   1.000
_cell.length_c   1.000
_cell.angle_alpha   90.00
_cell.angle_beta   90.00
_cell.angle_gamma   90.00
#
_symmetry.space_group_name_H-M   'P 1'
#
loop_
_entity.id
_entity.type
_entity.pdbx_description
1 polymer ?
#
loop_
_entity_poly.entity_id
_entity_poly.type
_entity_poly.pdbx_seq_one_letter_code
_entity_poly.pdbx_strand_id
1 'polypeptide(L)'
;MNILSEHEVKLTIKEVEQLENDTAILPIFKSFYKCIKPKLLPFKGNYKKLWYKFTEVTSKCENLNEYNQLDIRSMQNKDETKYVAFPHKNENLTMVTLGIGHDVVAELQMRESYLNIEFFGADPSPEQNKELFENSLGGKYFQYAVSDKNKTDESLILEKEDYKKRVTQHISIHSFFKNIIQRNKIDILWIDIEGNEYSILPQFYKNSQLEKDGIKICQMNIEFHKAISSEPDAELRLFHEFVWRVLEDKKYILLKPVFLDYLPFPNIRLFILNVFDKECTDLYLK
;
A
#
# COMPACT_ATOMS: atom_id res chain seq x y z
N MET A 1 8.94 26.39 -24.19
CA MET A 1 7.97 25.38 -24.65
C MET A 1 6.76 25.50 -23.74
N ASN A 2 5.59 25.86 -24.28
CA ASN A 2 4.41 26.23 -23.50
C ASN A 2 3.96 25.09 -22.58
N ILE A 3 3.99 25.33 -21.28
CA ILE A 3 3.35 24.49 -20.27
C ILE A 3 1.84 24.70 -20.46
N LEU A 4 1.18 23.79 -21.17
CA LEU A 4 -0.28 23.67 -21.08
C LEU A 4 -0.59 23.39 -19.61
N SER A 5 -1.15 24.37 -18.91
CA SER A 5 -1.78 24.10 -17.62
C SER A 5 -2.90 23.10 -17.90
N GLU A 6 -2.72 21.84 -17.51
CA GLU A 6 -3.79 20.87 -17.56
C GLU A 6 -4.90 21.37 -16.64
N HIS A 7 -6.00 21.83 -17.24
CA HIS A 7 -7.11 22.41 -16.51
C HIS A 7 -7.72 21.33 -15.60
N GLU A 8 -7.77 21.60 -14.29
CA GLU A 8 -8.47 20.75 -13.34
C GLU A 8 -9.93 20.59 -13.76
N VAL A 9 -10.40 19.35 -13.82
CA VAL A 9 -11.80 19.06 -14.15
C VAL A 9 -12.61 19.15 -12.87
N LYS A 10 -13.55 20.08 -12.80
CA LYS A 10 -14.42 20.22 -11.63
C LYS A 10 -15.31 18.99 -11.47
N LEU A 11 -15.51 18.55 -10.21
CA LEU A 11 -16.55 17.57 -9.89
C LEU A 11 -17.92 18.14 -10.25
N THR A 12 -18.85 17.26 -10.60
CA THR A 12 -20.23 17.68 -10.86
C THR A 12 -20.91 18.09 -9.55
N ILE A 13 -21.84 19.05 -9.62
CA ILE A 13 -22.62 19.49 -8.45
C ILE A 13 -23.30 18.30 -7.76
N LYS A 14 -23.93 17.43 -8.55
CA LYS A 14 -24.59 16.21 -8.06
C LYS A 14 -23.64 15.30 -7.29
N GLU A 15 -22.42 15.13 -7.78
CA GLU A 15 -21.43 14.27 -7.14
C GLU A 15 -20.95 14.87 -5.81
N VAL A 16 -20.73 16.19 -5.77
CA VAL A 16 -20.39 16.90 -4.53
C VAL A 16 -21.54 16.79 -3.53
N GLU A 17 -22.79 17.04 -3.94
CA GLU A 17 -23.97 16.91 -3.08
C GLU A 17 -24.12 15.48 -2.52
N GLN A 18 -23.93 14.46 -3.36
CA GLN A 18 -23.96 13.06 -2.92
C GLN A 18 -22.86 12.76 -1.90
N LEU A 19 -21.65 13.27 -2.11
CA LEU A 19 -20.53 13.11 -1.18
C LEU A 19 -20.79 13.82 0.15
N GLU A 20 -21.35 15.04 0.12
CA GLU A 20 -21.63 15.82 1.32
C GLU A 20 -22.76 15.20 2.16
N ASN A 21 -23.84 14.77 1.52
CA ASN A 21 -25.02 14.25 2.19
C ASN A 21 -24.84 12.84 2.76
N ASP A 22 -23.81 12.11 2.33
CA ASP A 22 -23.50 10.78 2.86
C ASP A 22 -22.77 10.92 4.20
N THR A 23 -23.49 10.59 5.28
CA THR A 23 -22.99 10.66 6.66
C THR A 23 -22.10 9.48 7.04
N ALA A 24 -22.08 8.41 6.23
CA ALA A 24 -21.19 7.27 6.45
C ALA A 24 -19.75 7.55 6.00
N ILE A 25 -19.53 8.60 5.22
CA ILE A 25 -18.21 9.00 4.72
C ILE A 25 -17.59 10.01 5.69
N LEU A 26 -16.39 9.70 6.17
CA LEU A 26 -15.66 10.60 7.05
C LEU A 26 -15.19 11.89 6.34
N PRO A 27 -15.13 13.04 7.04
CA PRO A 27 -14.64 14.30 6.48
C PRO A 27 -13.27 14.18 5.80
N ILE A 28 -12.35 13.38 6.36
CA ILE A 28 -11.03 13.15 5.78
C ILE A 28 -11.09 12.57 4.37
N PHE A 29 -12.00 11.61 4.12
CA PHE A 29 -12.19 11.06 2.80
C PHE A 29 -12.81 12.09 1.85
N LYS A 30 -13.79 12.87 2.32
CA LYS A 30 -14.44 13.91 1.50
C LYS A 30 -13.41 14.92 1.00
N SER A 31 -12.53 15.39 1.87
CA SER A 31 -11.50 16.37 1.53
C SER A 31 -10.41 15.77 0.63
N PHE A 32 -9.95 14.56 0.92
CA PHE A 32 -9.09 13.78 0.02
C PHE A 32 -9.68 13.68 -1.40
N TYR A 33 -10.93 13.24 -1.49
CA TYR A 33 -11.62 12.98 -2.75
C TYR A 33 -11.81 14.25 -3.57
N LYS A 34 -12.28 15.34 -2.92
CA LYS A 34 -12.45 16.65 -3.55
C LYS A 34 -11.14 17.23 -4.06
N CYS A 35 -10.01 16.93 -3.42
CA CYS A 35 -8.72 17.41 -3.87
C CYS A 35 -8.15 16.58 -5.03
N ILE A 36 -8.13 15.25 -4.87
CA ILE A 36 -7.45 14.34 -5.79
C ILE A 36 -8.26 14.08 -7.06
N LYS A 37 -9.56 13.79 -6.96
CA LYS A 37 -10.32 13.33 -8.13
C LYS A 37 -10.32 14.34 -9.29
N PRO A 38 -10.55 15.65 -9.09
CA PRO A 38 -10.42 16.66 -10.14
C PRO A 38 -9.09 16.67 -10.90
N LYS A 39 -8.00 16.37 -10.19
CA LYS A 39 -6.64 16.35 -10.73
C LYS A 39 -6.34 15.07 -11.50
N LEU A 40 -7.00 13.96 -11.16
CA LEU A 40 -6.85 12.69 -11.85
C LEU A 40 -7.79 12.53 -13.06
N LEU A 41 -8.93 13.21 -13.06
CA LEU A 41 -9.92 13.14 -14.15
C LEU A 41 -9.35 13.38 -15.56
N PRO A 42 -8.42 14.32 -15.81
CA PRO A 42 -7.77 14.49 -17.11
C PRO A 42 -7.04 13.24 -17.65
N PHE A 43 -6.71 12.29 -16.77
CA PHE A 43 -5.97 11.07 -17.12
C PHE A 43 -6.83 9.81 -17.10
N LYS A 44 -8.15 9.93 -16.86
CA LYS A 44 -9.06 8.78 -16.84
C LYS A 44 -9.04 8.06 -18.20
N GLY A 45 -8.74 6.77 -18.19
CA GLY A 45 -8.59 5.95 -19.40
C GLY A 45 -7.21 6.05 -20.07
N ASN A 46 -6.32 6.94 -19.62
CA ASN A 46 -4.94 7.06 -20.09
C ASN A 46 -3.98 6.62 -18.99
N TYR A 47 -3.85 5.30 -18.80
CA TYR A 47 -3.05 4.69 -17.73
C TYR A 47 -1.57 5.10 -17.77
N LYS A 48 -1.00 5.28 -18.96
CA LYS A 48 0.40 5.67 -19.12
C LYS A 48 0.63 7.10 -18.64
N LYS A 49 -0.24 8.02 -19.06
CA LYS A 49 -0.15 9.40 -18.59
C LYS A 49 -0.44 9.52 -17.10
N LEU A 50 -1.42 8.75 -16.59
CA LEU A 50 -1.69 8.67 -15.16
C LEU A 50 -0.44 8.24 -14.40
N TRP A 51 0.23 7.14 -14.77
CA TRP A 51 1.43 6.64 -14.08
C TRP A 51 2.49 7.74 -13.88
N TYR A 52 2.89 8.41 -14.98
CA TYR A 52 3.94 9.42 -14.93
C TYR A 52 3.52 10.75 -14.31
N LYS A 53 2.23 11.03 -14.19
CA LYS A 53 1.71 12.27 -13.59
C LYS A 53 1.15 12.09 -12.18
N PHE A 54 0.90 10.85 -11.76
CA PHE A 54 0.16 10.55 -10.54
C PHE A 54 0.76 11.25 -9.32
N THR A 55 2.07 11.08 -9.08
CA THR A 55 2.74 11.65 -7.90
C THR A 55 2.81 13.19 -7.96
N GLU A 56 3.09 13.75 -9.14
CA GLU A 56 3.11 15.20 -9.36
C GLU A 56 1.77 15.85 -9.01
N VAL A 57 0.65 15.24 -9.43
CA VAL A 57 -0.67 15.83 -9.22
C VAL A 57 -1.24 15.53 -7.84
N THR A 58 -1.00 14.34 -7.30
CA THR A 58 -1.53 13.95 -5.98
C THR A 58 -0.74 14.54 -4.82
N SER A 59 0.56 14.81 -4.99
CA SER A 59 1.37 15.51 -3.96
C SER A 59 0.84 16.90 -3.59
N LYS A 60 0.09 17.55 -4.50
CA LYS A 60 -0.60 18.83 -4.24
C LYS A 60 -1.72 18.72 -3.20
N CYS A 61 -2.13 17.50 -2.83
CA CYS A 61 -3.16 17.20 -1.85
C CYS A 61 -2.61 16.70 -0.51
N GLU A 62 -1.29 16.77 -0.27
CA GLU A 62 -0.65 16.23 0.93
C GLU A 62 -0.83 17.08 2.20
N ASN A 63 -1.31 18.32 2.07
CA ASN A 63 -1.41 19.30 3.17
C ASN A 63 -2.87 19.68 3.48
N LEU A 64 -3.82 18.74 3.34
CA LEU A 64 -5.21 18.99 3.71
C LEU A 64 -5.37 19.12 5.22
N ASN A 65 -6.22 20.04 5.68
CA ASN A 65 -6.42 20.32 7.11
C ASN A 65 -6.89 19.08 7.88
N GLU A 66 -7.69 18.24 7.23
CA GLU A 66 -8.20 17.00 7.80
C GLU A 66 -7.09 15.98 8.06
N TYR A 67 -5.90 16.12 7.46
CA TYR A 67 -4.78 15.22 7.73
C TYR A 67 -4.08 15.54 9.07
N ASN A 68 -4.34 16.71 9.66
CA ASN A 68 -3.77 17.09 10.97
C ASN A 68 -4.24 16.21 12.14
N GLN A 69 -5.28 15.40 11.94
CA GLN A 69 -5.73 14.41 12.93
C GLN A 69 -4.85 13.15 12.97
N LEU A 70 -4.00 12.96 11.96
CA LEU A 70 -3.08 11.83 11.85
C LEU A 70 -1.71 12.15 12.44
N ASP A 71 -1.14 11.22 13.20
CA ASP A 71 0.28 11.24 13.59
C ASP A 71 1.07 10.36 12.61
N ILE A 72 1.34 10.88 11.41
CA ILE A 72 2.13 10.17 10.40
C ILE A 72 3.62 10.43 10.64
N ARG A 73 4.39 9.35 10.77
CA ARG A 73 5.85 9.39 10.89
C ARG A 73 6.51 8.56 9.81
N SER A 74 7.74 8.93 9.48
CA SER A 74 8.59 8.21 8.54
C SER A 74 9.47 7.18 9.24
N MET A 75 9.60 5.99 8.65
CA MET A 75 10.58 4.96 8.98
C MET A 75 11.51 4.81 7.78
N GLN A 76 12.81 4.97 8.00
CA GLN A 76 13.82 4.98 6.93
C GLN A 76 14.55 3.65 6.83
N ASN A 77 14.54 3.06 5.64
CA ASN A 77 15.50 2.05 5.19
C ASN A 77 16.64 2.74 4.42
N LYS A 78 17.62 1.97 3.94
CA LYS A 78 18.74 2.51 3.17
C LYS A 78 18.34 3.13 1.84
N ASP A 79 17.35 2.55 1.17
CA ASP A 79 16.92 2.91 -0.19
C ASP A 79 15.51 3.51 -0.24
N GLU A 80 14.81 3.55 0.89
CA GLU A 80 13.40 3.95 0.95
C GLU A 80 12.96 4.58 2.26
N THR A 81 11.82 5.27 2.19
CA THR A 81 11.11 5.78 3.36
C THR A 81 9.69 5.23 3.35
N LYS A 82 9.33 4.52 4.42
CA LYS A 82 7.98 4.04 4.68
C LYS A 82 7.29 4.99 5.66
N TYR A 83 5.96 5.07 5.60
CA TYR A 83 5.18 5.94 6.47
C TYR A 83 4.24 5.12 7.34
N VAL A 84 4.03 5.57 8.59
CA VAL A 84 3.14 4.91 9.54
C VAL A 84 2.31 5.96 10.27
N ALA A 85 1.00 5.78 10.31
CA ALA A 85 0.12 6.51 11.22
C ALA A 85 0.17 5.84 12.60
N PHE A 86 0.55 6.59 13.64
CA PHE A 86 0.61 6.08 15.00
C PHE A 86 -0.77 6.06 15.66
N PRO A 87 -1.05 5.06 16.50
CA PRO A 87 -2.33 4.98 17.20
C PRO A 87 -2.44 6.04 18.29
N HIS A 88 -3.65 6.57 18.52
CA HIS A 88 -3.93 7.56 19.57
C HIS A 88 -4.19 6.94 20.94
N LYS A 89 -4.21 5.60 21.01
CA LYS A 89 -4.43 4.81 22.22
C LYS A 89 -3.50 3.61 22.20
N ASN A 90 -3.01 3.22 23.37
CA ASN A 90 -2.11 2.09 23.50
C ASN A 90 -2.88 0.77 23.27
N GLU A 91 -2.54 0.09 22.19
CA GLU A 91 -3.11 -1.18 21.76
C GLU A 91 -2.01 -2.11 21.22
N ASN A 92 -2.26 -3.42 21.22
CA ASN A 92 -1.36 -4.37 20.58
C ASN A 92 -1.56 -4.30 19.06
N LEU A 93 -0.51 -3.95 18.32
CA LEU A 93 -0.55 -3.84 16.87
C LEU A 93 -0.07 -5.12 16.20
N THR A 94 -0.64 -5.44 15.04
CA THR A 94 -0.12 -6.48 14.15
C THR A 94 0.53 -5.84 12.93
N MET A 95 1.81 -6.13 12.71
CA MET A 95 2.54 -5.69 11.53
C MET A 95 2.94 -6.87 10.65
N VAL A 96 2.71 -6.71 9.35
CA VAL A 96 3.09 -7.68 8.33
C VAL A 96 3.97 -7.02 7.27
N THR A 97 5.15 -7.59 7.02
CA THR A 97 6.01 -7.22 5.88
C THR A 97 5.95 -8.34 4.84
N LEU A 98 5.61 -8.00 3.61
CA LEU A 98 5.62 -8.90 2.45
C LEU A 98 6.76 -8.48 1.53
N GLY A 99 7.72 -9.39 1.33
CA GLY A 99 9.02 -9.09 0.74
C GLY A 99 9.86 -8.29 1.72
N ILE A 100 10.60 -9.02 2.54
CA ILE A 100 11.39 -8.44 3.63
C ILE A 100 12.66 -7.80 3.05
N GLY A 101 13.23 -8.43 2.02
CA GLY A 101 14.51 -8.00 1.46
C GLY A 101 15.63 -8.11 2.50
N HIS A 102 16.76 -7.45 2.19
CA HIS A 102 17.98 -7.53 2.99
C HIS A 102 18.11 -6.38 4.01
N ASP A 103 17.04 -5.59 4.21
CA ASP A 103 17.04 -4.42 5.08
C ASP A 103 15.76 -4.34 5.93
N VAL A 104 15.93 -4.43 7.25
CA VAL A 104 14.82 -4.37 8.24
C VAL A 104 14.95 -3.16 9.17
N VAL A 105 15.71 -2.14 8.79
CA VAL A 105 15.98 -0.96 9.63
C VAL A 105 14.68 -0.21 9.95
N ALA A 106 13.75 -0.08 9.00
CA ALA A 106 12.46 0.54 9.21
C ALA A 106 11.60 -0.25 10.21
N GLU A 107 11.59 -1.59 10.14
CA GLU A 107 10.93 -2.44 11.13
C GLU A 107 11.53 -2.28 12.53
N LEU A 108 12.87 -2.19 12.62
CA LEU A 108 13.57 -1.97 13.88
C LEU A 108 13.21 -0.61 14.49
N GLN A 109 13.17 0.44 13.67
CA GLN A 109 12.69 1.77 14.09
C GLN A 109 11.24 1.73 14.56
N MET A 110 10.38 0.94 13.90
CA MET A 110 8.99 0.76 14.32
C MET A 110 8.92 0.08 15.70
N ARG A 111 9.73 -0.95 15.95
CA ARG A 111 9.82 -1.64 17.25
C ARG A 111 10.28 -0.69 18.36
N GLU A 112 11.26 0.15 18.08
CA GLU A 112 11.75 1.16 19.04
C GLU A 112 10.70 2.24 19.31
N SER A 113 9.93 2.62 18.29
CA SER A 113 8.91 3.66 18.38
C SER A 113 7.61 3.20 19.06
N TYR A 114 7.31 1.90 19.04
CA TYR A 114 6.09 1.34 19.60
C TYR A 114 6.30 -0.09 20.12
N LEU A 115 6.28 -0.27 21.43
CA LEU A 115 6.67 -1.54 22.06
C LEU A 115 5.65 -2.68 21.90
N ASN A 116 4.36 -2.35 21.75
CA ASN A 116 3.27 -3.33 21.76
C ASN A 116 2.90 -3.77 20.34
N ILE A 117 3.82 -4.44 19.64
CA ILE A 117 3.66 -4.81 18.24
C ILE A 117 4.16 -6.24 17.98
N GLU A 118 3.37 -7.03 17.26
CA GLU A 118 3.77 -8.34 16.75
C GLU A 118 4.20 -8.20 15.28
N PHE A 119 5.38 -8.71 14.94
CA PHE A 119 5.92 -8.68 13.57
C PHE A 119 5.81 -10.04 12.89
N PHE A 120 5.26 -10.05 11.68
CA PHE A 120 5.21 -11.21 10.81
C PHE A 120 5.77 -10.84 9.43
N GLY A 121 6.63 -11.69 8.88
CA GLY A 121 7.33 -11.41 7.64
C GLY A 121 7.20 -12.58 6.67
N ALA A 122 6.91 -12.31 5.41
CA ALA A 122 6.93 -13.33 4.36
C ALA A 122 7.92 -12.95 3.26
N ASP A 123 8.80 -13.88 2.93
CA ASP A 123 9.76 -13.73 1.84
C ASP A 123 10.11 -15.12 1.30
N PRO A 124 10.24 -15.34 -0.02
CA PRO A 124 10.64 -16.65 -0.55
C PRO A 124 12.12 -17.00 -0.29
N SER A 125 12.99 -16.00 0.00
CA SER A 125 14.42 -16.17 0.20
C SER A 125 14.79 -16.20 1.69
N PRO A 126 15.25 -17.33 2.24
CA PRO A 126 15.48 -17.46 3.68
C PRO A 126 16.87 -17.05 4.14
N GLU A 127 17.84 -16.89 3.23
CA GLU A 127 19.27 -16.82 3.56
C GLU A 127 19.59 -15.78 4.65
N GLN A 128 19.44 -14.49 4.33
CA GLN A 128 19.67 -13.39 5.26
C GLN A 128 18.37 -12.92 5.92
N ASN A 129 17.25 -13.02 5.21
CA ASN A 129 16.00 -12.36 5.57
C ASN A 129 15.40 -13.00 6.82
N LYS A 130 15.55 -14.33 6.97
CA LYS A 130 15.11 -15.04 8.17
C LYS A 130 15.89 -14.60 9.40
N GLU A 131 17.21 -14.54 9.30
CA GLU A 131 18.06 -14.13 10.43
C GLU A 131 17.78 -12.68 10.85
N LEU A 132 17.67 -11.76 9.90
CA LEU A 132 17.32 -10.36 10.18
C LEU A 132 15.96 -10.26 10.86
N PHE A 133 14.94 -10.94 10.33
CA PHE A 133 13.58 -10.79 10.81
C PHE A 133 13.33 -11.52 12.14
N GLU A 134 13.87 -12.73 12.34
CA GLU A 134 13.69 -13.48 13.59
C GLU A 134 14.67 -13.03 14.67
N ASN A 135 15.97 -12.97 14.38
CA ASN A 135 16.97 -12.74 15.43
C ASN A 135 17.14 -11.25 15.76
N SER A 136 17.14 -10.37 14.76
CA SER A 136 17.37 -8.93 15.00
C SER A 136 16.09 -8.21 15.41
N LEU A 137 14.99 -8.47 14.69
CA LEU A 137 13.69 -7.83 14.94
C LEU A 137 12.85 -8.57 16.00
N GLY A 138 12.99 -9.89 16.15
CA GLY A 138 12.15 -10.68 17.05
C GLY A 138 10.78 -11.02 16.45
N GLY A 139 10.65 -10.98 15.12
CA GLY A 139 9.44 -11.31 14.39
C GLY A 139 9.32 -12.81 14.04
N LYS A 140 8.26 -13.16 13.33
CA LYS A 140 8.03 -14.51 12.78
C LYS A 140 8.21 -14.49 11.26
N TYR A 141 9.15 -15.29 10.76
CA TYR A 141 9.45 -15.39 9.34
C TYR A 141 8.69 -16.57 8.70
N PHE A 142 8.17 -16.36 7.49
CA PHE A 142 7.51 -17.38 6.69
C PHE A 142 8.08 -17.42 5.28
N GLN A 143 8.55 -18.60 4.86
CA GLN A 143 9.20 -18.76 3.56
C GLN A 143 8.16 -18.92 2.43
N TYR A 144 7.49 -17.83 2.06
CA TYR A 144 6.52 -17.81 0.97
C TYR A 144 6.69 -16.58 0.09
N ALA A 145 6.50 -16.75 -1.22
CA ALA A 145 6.12 -15.66 -2.09
C ALA A 145 4.61 -15.38 -1.92
N VAL A 146 4.21 -14.17 -1.54
CA VAL A 146 2.78 -13.85 -1.41
C VAL A 146 2.22 -13.43 -2.77
N SER A 147 1.07 -13.97 -3.15
CA SER A 147 0.39 -13.67 -4.42
C SER A 147 -1.14 -13.85 -4.31
N ASP A 148 -1.85 -14.00 -5.43
CA ASP A 148 -3.30 -14.25 -5.46
C ASP A 148 -3.69 -15.69 -5.14
N LYS A 149 -2.77 -16.65 -5.31
CA LYS A 149 -3.08 -18.10 -5.29
C LYS A 149 -2.00 -18.92 -4.59
N ASN A 150 -2.43 -20.07 -4.07
CA ASN A 150 -1.51 -21.10 -3.56
C ASN A 150 -1.03 -21.93 -4.75
N LYS A 151 0.27 -21.85 -5.09
CA LYS A 151 0.88 -22.63 -6.18
C LYS A 151 2.40 -22.66 -6.01
N THR A 152 3.07 -23.48 -6.80
CA THR A 152 4.50 -23.36 -7.04
C THR A 152 4.68 -22.59 -8.34
N ASP A 153 5.41 -21.48 -8.32
CA ASP A 153 5.61 -20.63 -9.51
C ASP A 153 6.94 -19.85 -9.45
N GLU A 154 7.27 -19.16 -10.54
CA GLU A 154 8.44 -18.30 -10.63
C GLU A 154 8.24 -17.00 -9.82
N SER A 155 9.25 -16.66 -9.02
CA SER A 155 9.44 -15.34 -8.39
C SER A 155 10.78 -14.76 -8.80
N LEU A 156 10.88 -13.43 -8.83
CA LEU A 156 12.16 -12.72 -8.91
C LEU A 156 12.73 -12.64 -7.49
N ILE A 157 13.95 -13.15 -7.32
CA ILE A 157 14.67 -13.12 -6.04
C ILE A 157 15.97 -12.35 -6.24
N LEU A 158 16.26 -11.43 -5.34
CA LEU A 158 17.56 -10.78 -5.25
C LEU A 158 18.58 -11.77 -4.69
N GLU A 159 19.52 -12.21 -5.52
CA GLU A 159 20.64 -13.04 -5.10
C GLU A 159 21.95 -12.25 -5.23
N LYS A 160 22.58 -11.92 -4.09
CA LYS A 160 23.75 -11.03 -3.99
C LYS A 160 23.41 -9.62 -4.49
N GLU A 161 23.51 -9.38 -5.79
CA GLU A 161 23.27 -8.09 -6.45
C GLU A 161 22.44 -8.22 -7.75
N ASP A 162 22.06 -9.45 -8.13
CA ASP A 162 21.30 -9.70 -9.36
C ASP A 162 19.96 -10.35 -9.06
N TYR A 163 18.90 -9.85 -9.71
CA TYR A 163 17.59 -10.48 -9.69
C TYR A 163 17.56 -11.71 -10.58
N LYS A 164 17.12 -12.84 -10.01
CA LYS A 164 17.00 -14.10 -10.74
C LYS A 164 15.65 -14.73 -10.53
N LYS A 165 15.14 -15.34 -11.60
CA LYS A 165 13.94 -16.17 -11.54
C LYS A 165 14.23 -17.45 -10.78
N ARG A 166 13.40 -17.73 -9.78
CA ARG A 166 13.44 -18.94 -8.97
C ARG A 166 12.05 -19.50 -8.79
N VAL A 167 11.96 -20.82 -8.78
CA VAL A 167 10.72 -21.51 -8.46
C VAL A 167 10.55 -21.48 -6.94
N THR A 168 9.43 -20.91 -6.48
CA THR A 168 9.15 -20.68 -5.06
C THR A 168 7.76 -21.18 -4.71
N GLN A 169 7.51 -21.35 -3.41
CA GLN A 169 6.17 -21.65 -2.93
C GLN A 169 5.39 -20.35 -2.76
N HIS A 170 4.34 -20.20 -3.57
CA HIS A 170 3.42 -19.09 -3.48
C HIS A 170 2.27 -19.41 -2.52
N ILE A 171 1.88 -18.43 -1.71
CA ILE A 171 0.68 -18.45 -0.88
C ILE A 171 -0.22 -17.27 -1.25
N SER A 172 -1.53 -17.51 -1.32
CA SER A 172 -2.49 -16.43 -1.46
C SER A 172 -2.45 -15.53 -0.22
N ILE A 173 -2.49 -14.21 -0.40
CA ILE A 173 -2.55 -13.26 0.72
C ILE A 173 -3.73 -13.57 1.67
N HIS A 174 -4.84 -14.05 1.11
CA HIS A 174 -5.99 -14.51 1.89
C HIS A 174 -5.64 -15.70 2.79
N SER A 175 -5.05 -16.76 2.24
CA SER A 175 -4.62 -17.93 3.05
C SER A 175 -3.55 -17.55 4.05
N PHE A 176 -2.64 -16.65 3.68
CA PHE A 176 -1.58 -16.19 4.57
C PHE A 176 -2.16 -15.48 5.79
N PHE A 177 -3.02 -14.48 5.59
CA PHE A 177 -3.62 -13.77 6.73
C PHE A 177 -4.55 -14.66 7.55
N LYS A 178 -5.42 -15.45 6.89
CA LYS A 178 -6.42 -16.26 7.57
C LYS A 178 -5.82 -17.45 8.30
N ASN A 179 -4.94 -18.21 7.65
CA ASN A 179 -4.50 -19.52 8.15
C ASN A 179 -3.13 -19.47 8.83
N ILE A 180 -2.26 -18.53 8.45
CA ILE A 180 -0.89 -18.42 8.97
C ILE A 180 -0.79 -17.35 10.04
N ILE A 181 -1.17 -16.11 9.73
CA ILE A 181 -1.07 -14.98 10.67
C ILE A 181 -2.14 -15.09 11.76
N GLN A 182 -3.36 -15.47 11.40
CA GLN A 182 -4.48 -15.67 12.33
C GLN A 182 -4.73 -14.41 13.18
N ARG A 183 -4.73 -13.24 12.52
CA ARG A 183 -5.13 -11.95 13.09
C ARG A 183 -6.21 -11.35 12.20
N ASN A 184 -7.31 -10.93 12.81
CA ASN A 184 -8.41 -10.31 12.08
C ASN A 184 -8.14 -8.83 11.78
N LYS A 185 -7.15 -8.21 12.43
CA LYS A 185 -6.70 -6.85 12.15
C LYS A 185 -5.22 -6.86 11.85
N ILE A 186 -4.88 -6.39 10.65
CA ILE A 186 -3.52 -6.05 10.24
C ILE A 186 -3.39 -4.53 10.34
N ASP A 187 -2.70 -4.08 11.37
CA ASP A 187 -2.53 -2.65 11.64
C ASP A 187 -1.62 -2.03 10.59
N ILE A 188 -0.46 -2.64 10.33
CA ILE A 188 0.55 -2.14 9.41
C ILE A 188 0.88 -3.24 8.40
N LEU A 189 0.75 -2.94 7.10
CA LEU A 189 1.13 -3.86 6.02
C LEU A 189 2.13 -3.19 5.07
N TRP A 190 3.34 -3.71 4.98
CA TRP A 190 4.35 -3.26 4.02
C TRP A 190 4.47 -4.29 2.89
N ILE A 191 4.45 -3.81 1.65
CA ILE A 191 4.39 -4.65 0.45
C ILE A 191 5.46 -4.21 -0.54
N ASP A 192 6.42 -5.08 -0.75
CA ASP A 192 7.45 -4.98 -1.77
C ASP A 192 7.76 -6.39 -2.30
N ILE A 193 6.93 -6.89 -3.21
CA ILE A 193 6.93 -8.30 -3.64
C ILE A 193 7.20 -8.47 -5.14
N GLU A 194 7.98 -7.54 -5.69
CA GLU A 194 8.60 -7.64 -7.02
C GLU A 194 7.60 -8.04 -8.12
N GLY A 195 6.47 -7.33 -8.21
CA GLY A 195 5.43 -7.46 -9.23
C GLY A 195 4.20 -8.23 -8.79
N ASN A 196 4.27 -9.04 -7.73
CA ASN A 196 3.11 -9.76 -7.22
C ASN A 196 2.07 -8.83 -6.56
N GLU A 197 2.42 -7.56 -6.28
CA GLU A 197 1.54 -6.58 -5.63
C GLU A 197 0.24 -6.38 -6.42
N TYR A 198 0.31 -6.40 -7.75
CA TYR A 198 -0.87 -6.22 -8.60
C TYR A 198 -1.89 -7.35 -8.47
N SER A 199 -1.41 -8.59 -8.27
CA SER A 199 -2.27 -9.76 -8.15
C SER A 199 -3.11 -9.75 -6.87
N ILE A 200 -2.63 -9.08 -5.82
CA ILE A 200 -3.26 -9.03 -4.51
C ILE A 200 -4.15 -7.80 -4.30
N LEU A 201 -4.06 -6.76 -5.15
CA LEU A 201 -4.89 -5.56 -5.03
C LEU A 201 -6.41 -5.83 -4.91
N PRO A 202 -6.99 -6.82 -5.64
CA PRO A 202 -8.40 -7.14 -5.47
C PRO A 202 -8.81 -7.56 -4.05
N GLN A 203 -7.88 -8.03 -3.23
CA GLN A 203 -8.14 -8.38 -1.84
C GLN A 203 -8.32 -7.16 -0.94
N PHE A 204 -7.88 -5.97 -1.38
CA PHE A 204 -8.00 -4.74 -0.62
C PHE A 204 -9.32 -4.00 -0.89
N TYR A 205 -9.97 -4.25 -2.02
CA TYR A 205 -11.25 -3.64 -2.40
C TYR A 205 -12.39 -3.95 -1.42
N LYS A 206 -13.46 -3.17 -1.51
CA LYS A 206 -14.68 -3.41 -0.73
C LYS A 206 -15.33 -4.73 -1.16
N ASN A 207 -15.86 -5.49 -0.19
CA ASN A 207 -16.45 -6.82 -0.39
C ASN A 207 -15.48 -7.91 -0.90
N SER A 208 -14.17 -7.72 -0.67
CA SER A 208 -13.16 -8.73 -0.97
C SER A 208 -13.32 -9.98 -0.07
N GLN A 209 -12.57 -11.05 -0.38
CA GLN A 209 -12.61 -12.25 0.46
C GLN A 209 -12.03 -12.00 1.86
N LEU A 210 -10.99 -11.17 1.98
CA LEU A 210 -10.47 -10.73 3.28
C LEU A 210 -11.56 -10.06 4.12
N GLU A 211 -12.30 -9.11 3.53
CA GLU A 211 -13.35 -8.37 4.25
C GLU A 211 -14.51 -9.28 4.66
N LYS A 212 -14.92 -10.20 3.78
CA LYS A 212 -15.96 -11.21 4.08
C LYS A 212 -15.56 -12.13 5.23
N ASP A 213 -14.27 -12.38 5.39
CA ASP A 213 -13.72 -13.21 6.46
C ASP A 213 -13.38 -12.39 7.72
N GLY A 214 -13.73 -11.09 7.75
CA GLY A 214 -13.51 -10.20 8.88
C GLY A 214 -12.06 -9.74 9.06
N ILE A 215 -11.21 -9.93 8.05
CA ILE A 215 -9.81 -9.47 8.06
C ILE A 215 -9.77 -8.03 7.53
N LYS A 216 -9.36 -7.10 8.40
CA LYS A 216 -9.20 -5.69 8.08
C LYS A 216 -7.73 -5.31 8.00
N ILE A 217 -7.43 -4.35 7.13
CA ILE A 217 -6.10 -3.76 6.98
C ILE A 217 -6.25 -2.26 7.24
N CYS A 218 -5.50 -1.71 8.20
CA CYS A 218 -5.65 -0.32 8.60
C CYS A 218 -4.75 0.62 7.80
N GLN A 219 -3.52 0.23 7.51
CA GLN A 219 -2.61 1.03 6.68
C GLN A 219 -1.65 0.15 5.90
N MET A 220 -1.22 0.66 4.74
CA MET A 220 -0.33 -0.03 3.82
C MET A 220 0.76 0.90 3.30
N ASN A 221 1.97 0.38 3.15
CA ASN A 221 2.95 0.93 2.21
C ASN A 221 3.10 -0.06 1.06
N ILE A 222 2.97 0.41 -0.17
CA ILE A 222 3.08 -0.44 -1.36
C ILE A 222 4.09 0.18 -2.32
N GLU A 223 5.05 -0.62 -2.78
CA GLU A 223 5.86 -0.33 -3.95
C GLU A 223 5.23 -0.96 -5.20
N PHE A 224 4.76 -0.10 -6.11
CA PHE A 224 4.22 -0.50 -7.40
C PHE A 224 5.35 -0.54 -8.42
N HIS A 225 5.73 -1.74 -8.83
CA HIS A 225 6.80 -1.96 -9.78
C HIS A 225 6.31 -1.80 -11.21
N LYS A 226 7.17 -1.28 -12.09
CA LYS A 226 6.90 -1.23 -13.53
C LYS A 226 7.73 -2.26 -14.29
N ALA A 227 7.13 -2.86 -15.32
CA ALA A 227 7.80 -3.66 -16.35
C ALA A 227 8.46 -4.94 -15.84
N ILE A 228 7.74 -5.65 -14.95
CA ILE A 228 8.09 -7.01 -14.52
C ILE A 228 7.41 -8.04 -15.41
N SER A 229 6.22 -7.72 -15.93
CA SER A 229 5.49 -8.54 -16.88
C SER A 229 6.02 -8.41 -18.30
N SER A 230 5.79 -9.46 -19.10
CA SER A 230 6.07 -9.46 -20.53
C SER A 230 4.99 -8.73 -21.36
N GLU A 231 3.86 -8.35 -20.75
CA GLU A 231 2.80 -7.59 -21.41
C GLU A 231 3.07 -6.09 -21.28
N PRO A 232 3.19 -5.35 -22.39
CA PRO A 232 3.41 -3.91 -22.34
C PRO A 232 2.31 -3.18 -21.56
N ASP A 233 2.72 -2.36 -20.60
CA ASP A 233 1.87 -1.46 -19.81
C ASP A 233 0.78 -2.16 -18.95
N ALA A 234 0.86 -3.47 -18.72
CA ALA A 234 -0.12 -4.20 -17.90
C ALA A 234 -0.16 -3.66 -16.45
N GLU A 235 1.00 -3.40 -15.85
CA GLU A 235 1.11 -2.83 -14.50
C GLU A 235 0.50 -1.42 -14.44
N LEU A 236 0.71 -0.61 -15.47
CA LEU A 236 0.17 0.75 -15.55
C LEU A 236 -1.36 0.71 -15.58
N ARG A 237 -1.95 -0.24 -16.32
CA ARG A 237 -3.40 -0.46 -16.37
C ARG A 237 -3.94 -0.89 -15.00
N LEU A 238 -3.29 -1.85 -14.34
CA LEU A 238 -3.71 -2.34 -13.02
C LEU A 238 -3.58 -1.26 -11.94
N PHE A 239 -2.51 -0.47 -11.95
CA PHE A 239 -2.35 0.70 -11.09
C PHE A 239 -3.45 1.74 -11.33
N HIS A 240 -3.75 2.04 -12.58
CA HIS A 240 -4.84 2.93 -12.94
C HIS A 240 -6.18 2.42 -12.40
N GLU A 241 -6.52 1.15 -12.62
CA GLU A 241 -7.74 0.52 -12.09
C GLU A 241 -7.80 0.60 -10.56
N PHE A 242 -6.69 0.30 -9.88
CA PHE A 242 -6.58 0.40 -8.42
C PHE A 242 -6.90 1.80 -7.90
N VAL A 243 -6.29 2.84 -8.48
CA VAL A 243 -6.51 4.24 -8.08
C VAL A 243 -7.98 4.63 -8.22
N TRP A 244 -8.61 4.31 -9.35
CA TRP A 244 -10.03 4.61 -9.54
C TRP A 244 -10.93 3.79 -8.62
N ARG A 245 -10.58 2.54 -8.37
CA ARG A 245 -11.33 1.68 -7.46
C ARG A 245 -11.28 2.20 -6.03
N VAL A 246 -10.15 2.72 -5.57
CA VAL A 246 -10.02 3.37 -4.24
C VAL A 246 -10.98 4.56 -4.13
N LEU A 247 -11.05 5.40 -5.16
CA LEU A 247 -11.98 6.54 -5.20
C LEU A 247 -13.45 6.08 -5.19
N GLU A 248 -13.78 4.98 -5.85
CA GLU A 248 -15.14 4.43 -5.91
C GLU A 248 -15.57 3.74 -4.62
N ASP A 249 -14.69 2.92 -4.03
CA ASP A 249 -14.98 2.13 -2.83
C ASP A 249 -15.07 2.99 -1.57
N LYS A 250 -14.46 4.19 -1.61
CA LYS A 250 -14.41 5.14 -0.50
C LYS A 250 -13.80 4.57 0.79
N LYS A 251 -12.97 3.53 0.62
CA LYS A 251 -12.40 2.73 1.71
C LYS A 251 -11.07 3.30 2.21
N TYR A 252 -10.24 3.77 1.29
CA TYR A 252 -8.90 4.24 1.58
C TYR A 252 -8.66 5.67 1.08
N ILE A 253 -7.71 6.35 1.70
CA ILE A 253 -7.05 7.53 1.14
C ILE A 253 -5.62 7.19 0.72
N LEU A 254 -5.12 7.89 -0.29
CA LEU A 254 -3.79 7.74 -0.86
C LEU A 254 -2.93 8.93 -0.43
N LEU A 255 -1.77 8.66 0.18
CA LEU A 255 -0.90 9.63 0.83
C LEU A 255 0.56 9.38 0.48
N LYS A 256 1.39 10.41 0.64
CA LYS A 256 2.85 10.34 0.48
C LYS A 256 3.30 9.67 -0.83
N PRO A 257 2.76 10.09 -2.00
CA PRO A 257 3.14 9.50 -3.27
C PRO A 257 4.61 9.85 -3.60
N VAL A 258 5.43 8.84 -3.87
CA VAL A 258 6.82 9.01 -4.30
C VAL A 258 7.02 8.32 -5.63
N PHE A 259 7.60 9.03 -6.61
CA PHE A 259 7.99 8.46 -7.89
C PHE A 259 9.49 8.25 -7.89
N LEU A 260 9.92 7.02 -8.12
CA LEU A 260 11.33 6.67 -8.21
C LEU A 260 11.70 6.62 -9.68
N ASP A 261 12.49 7.59 -10.13
CA ASP A 261 12.94 7.68 -11.52
C ASP A 261 14.27 6.94 -11.72
N TYR A 262 14.36 5.70 -11.20
CA TYR A 262 15.50 4.83 -11.47
C TYR A 262 15.27 4.10 -12.79
N LEU A 263 16.05 4.46 -13.80
CA LEU A 263 16.04 3.73 -15.07
C LEU A 263 16.67 2.34 -14.87
N PRO A 264 16.07 1.26 -15.41
CA PRO A 264 14.98 1.26 -16.39
C PRO A 264 13.56 1.04 -15.82
N PHE A 265 13.38 0.90 -14.49
CA PHE A 265 12.13 0.49 -13.86
C PHE A 265 11.61 1.56 -12.89
N PRO A 266 10.91 2.60 -13.39
CA PRO A 266 10.38 3.61 -12.50
C PRO A 266 9.22 3.04 -11.68
N ASN A 267 9.29 3.17 -10.37
CA ASN A 267 8.31 2.65 -9.42
C ASN A 267 7.53 3.79 -8.74
N ILE A 268 6.34 3.46 -8.22
CA ILE A 268 5.56 4.37 -7.37
C ILE A 268 5.47 3.76 -5.98
N ARG A 269 5.92 4.50 -4.96
CA ARG A 269 5.68 4.15 -3.55
C ARG A 269 4.51 4.97 -3.02
N LEU A 270 3.62 4.32 -2.26
CA LEU A 270 2.41 4.96 -1.75
C LEU A 270 2.08 4.50 -0.34
N PHE A 271 1.74 5.46 0.53
CA PHE A 271 1.14 5.21 1.82
C PHE A 271 -0.39 5.26 1.69
N ILE A 272 -1.08 4.25 2.22
CA ILE A 272 -2.52 4.08 2.05
C ILE A 272 -3.15 3.85 3.41
N LEU A 273 -4.20 4.61 3.74
CA LEU A 273 -4.85 4.54 5.05
C LEU A 273 -6.33 4.21 4.91
N ASN A 274 -6.82 3.26 5.72
CA ASN A 274 -8.22 2.87 5.79
C ASN A 274 -9.01 3.90 6.62
N VAL A 275 -9.96 4.56 5.95
CA VAL A 275 -10.81 5.60 6.55
C VAL A 275 -12.29 5.18 6.57
N PHE A 276 -12.55 3.90 6.36
CA PHE A 276 -13.89 3.32 6.32
C PHE A 276 -14.15 2.34 7.47
N ASP A 277 -13.17 1.51 7.85
CA ASP A 277 -13.32 0.58 8.97
C ASP A 277 -13.24 1.34 10.30
N LYS A 278 -14.28 1.19 11.13
CA LYS A 278 -14.41 1.91 12.39
C LYS A 278 -13.27 1.63 13.36
N GLU A 279 -12.77 0.39 13.44
CA GLU A 279 -11.69 0.06 14.38
C GLU A 279 -10.38 0.73 13.95
N CYS A 280 -10.11 0.82 12.65
CA CYS A 280 -8.97 1.56 12.13
C CYS A 280 -9.13 3.06 12.40
N THR A 281 -10.30 3.64 12.10
CA THR A 281 -10.52 5.08 12.27
C THR A 281 -10.49 5.50 13.73
N ASP A 282 -11.10 4.73 14.63
CA ASP A 282 -11.08 5.00 16.08
C ASP A 282 -9.66 4.93 16.67
N LEU A 283 -8.74 4.23 16.01
CA LEU A 283 -7.37 4.04 16.46
C LEU A 283 -6.43 5.11 15.91
N TYR A 284 -6.56 5.48 14.64
CA TYR A 284 -5.60 6.33 13.93
C TYR A 284 -6.10 7.76 13.64
N LEU A 285 -7.39 8.06 13.79
CA LEU A 285 -7.96 9.40 13.65
C LEU A 285 -8.32 9.98 15.03
N LYS A 286 -8.13 11.29 15.23
CA LYS A 286 -8.49 12.03 16.45
C LYS A 286 -9.87 12.66 16.35
#